data_AF-A0A952DRL2-F1
#
_entry.id   AF-A0A952DRL2-F1
#
_cell.length_a   1.000
_cell.length_b   1.000
_cell.length_c   1.000
_cell.angle_alpha   90.00
_cell.angle_beta   90.00
_cell.angle_gamma   90.00
#
_symmetry.space_group_name_H-M   'P 1'
#
loop_
_entity.id
_entity.type
_entity.pdbx_description
1 polymer ?
#
loop_
_entity_poly.entity_id
_entity_poly.type
_entity_poly.pdbx_seq_one_letter_code
_entity_poly.pdbx_strand_id
1 'polypeptide(L)'
;MGDMQSILGNPGVGLISMLIIGAIAGWVAEKVTESDHGIFTNILVGIAGAFVGGKLAEVLQIAVFGFFRTLIAAMIGAIIILFLWRRFRQS
;
A
#
# COMPACT_ATOMS: atom_id res chain seq x y z
N MET A 1 1.91 -29.13 -5.17
CA MET A 1 3.21 -28.61 -4.67
C MET A 1 3.94 -28.00 -5.85
N GLY A 2 3.52 -26.82 -6.28
CA GLY A 2 4.12 -26.07 -7.40
C GLY A 2 4.47 -24.63 -7.01
N ASP A 3 4.50 -24.34 -5.71
CA ASP A 3 4.16 -23.01 -5.19
C ASP A 3 5.37 -22.26 -4.61
N MET A 4 6.58 -22.58 -5.08
CA MET A 4 7.80 -21.87 -4.63
C MET A 4 8.61 -21.27 -5.79
N GLN A 5 8.52 -21.82 -7.00
CA GLN A 5 9.26 -21.31 -8.17
C GLN A 5 8.53 -20.19 -8.93
N SER A 6 7.22 -20.03 -8.76
CA SER A 6 6.43 -18.96 -9.39
C SER A 6 6.66 -17.57 -8.79
N ILE A 7 7.28 -17.50 -7.60
CA ILE A 7 7.54 -16.26 -6.84
C ILE A 7 8.90 -15.65 -7.24
N LEU A 8 9.80 -16.44 -7.85
CA LEU A 8 11.17 -16.01 -8.21
C LEU A 8 11.37 -15.76 -9.72
N GLY A 9 10.41 -16.11 -10.57
CA GLY A 9 10.62 -16.14 -12.03
C GLY A 9 9.58 -15.47 -12.94
N ASN A 10 8.51 -14.87 -12.42
CA ASN A 10 7.42 -14.35 -13.27
C ASN A 10 7.15 -12.85 -12.97
N PRO A 11 7.12 -11.94 -13.98
CA PRO A 11 6.83 -10.52 -13.80
C PRO A 11 5.33 -10.25 -13.56
N GLY A 12 4.74 -10.98 -12.61
CA GLY A 12 3.45 -10.69 -12.01
C GLY A 12 3.68 -10.08 -10.64
N VAL A 13 3.76 -8.75 -10.57
CA VAL A 13 3.84 -7.93 -9.33
C VAL A 13 4.81 -8.53 -8.28
N GLY A 14 6.06 -8.76 -8.67
CA GLY A 14 7.07 -9.32 -7.76
C GLY A 14 7.31 -8.42 -6.53
N LEU A 15 8.06 -8.94 -5.55
CA LEU A 15 8.44 -8.20 -4.33
C LEU A 15 8.95 -6.77 -4.62
N ILE A 16 9.66 -6.59 -5.74
CA ILE A 16 10.14 -5.28 -6.21
C ILE A 16 8.98 -4.33 -6.53
N SER A 17 7.95 -4.78 -7.25
CA SER A 17 6.77 -3.96 -7.56
C SER A 17 6.00 -3.57 -6.31
N MET A 18 5.88 -4.47 -5.34
CA MET A 18 5.25 -4.18 -4.04
C MET A 18 6.02 -3.13 -3.25
N LEU A 19 7.35 -3.21 -3.24
CA LEU A 19 8.19 -2.18 -2.61
C LEU A 19 8.06 -0.82 -3.30
N ILE A 20 8.06 -0.78 -4.64
CA ILE A 20 7.87 0.46 -5.40
C ILE A 20 6.49 1.06 -5.13
N ILE A 21 5.43 0.24 -5.23
CA ILE A 21 4.05 0.66 -4.95
C ILE A 21 3.93 1.18 -3.52
N GLY A 22 4.46 0.45 -2.54
CA GLY A 22 4.44 0.83 -1.13
C GLY A 22 5.19 2.14 -0.89
N ALA A 23 6.39 2.30 -1.44
CA ALA A 23 7.17 3.53 -1.31
C ALA A 23 6.40 4.75 -1.86
N ILE A 24 5.84 4.64 -3.07
CA ILE A 24 5.08 5.71 -3.70
C ILE A 24 3.79 5.99 -2.90
N ALA A 25 3.03 4.95 -2.57
CA ALA A 25 1.76 5.08 -1.87
C ALA A 25 1.93 5.73 -0.48
N GLY A 26 2.92 5.29 0.29
CA GLY A 26 3.19 5.83 1.61
C GLY A 26 3.69 7.27 1.57
N TRP A 27 4.55 7.61 0.61
CA TRP A 27 5.00 8.99 0.42
C TRP A 27 3.85 9.93 0.02
N VAL A 28 2.97 9.50 -0.88
CA VAL A 28 1.79 10.30 -1.25
C VAL A 28 0.86 10.46 -0.04
N ALA A 29 0.61 9.37 0.71
CA ALA A 29 -0.22 9.42 1.90
C ALA A 29 0.34 10.38 2.95
N GLU A 30 1.65 10.35 3.20
CA GLU A 30 2.35 11.25 4.12
C GLU A 30 2.12 12.72 3.75
N LYS A 31 2.27 13.08 2.46
CA LYS A 31 2.03 14.44 1.97
C LYS A 31 0.56 14.86 2.12
N VAL A 32 -0.37 13.97 1.83
CA VAL A 32 -1.81 14.23 2.01
C VAL A 32 -2.16 14.43 3.48
N THR A 33 -1.55 13.68 4.39
CA THR A 33 -1.80 13.80 5.82
C THR A 33 -0.91 14.82 6.53
N GLU A 34 -0.18 15.67 5.79
CA GLU A 34 0.78 16.66 6.29
C GLU A 34 1.66 16.11 7.43
N SER A 35 2.11 14.88 7.24
CA SER A 35 2.95 14.18 8.20
C SER A 35 4.42 14.33 7.81
N ASP A 36 5.32 14.14 8.78
CA ASP A 36 6.76 14.20 8.54
C ASP A 36 7.39 12.92 9.11
N HIS A 37 7.53 11.93 8.24
CA HIS A 37 8.08 10.62 8.54
C HIS A 37 9.19 10.24 7.56
N GLY A 38 10.13 9.41 8.02
CA GLY A 38 11.21 8.93 7.16
C GLY A 38 10.72 7.97 6.06
N ILE A 39 11.55 7.78 5.04
CA ILE A 39 11.29 6.85 3.92
C ILE A 39 10.95 5.42 4.37
N PHE A 40 11.52 4.98 5.49
CA PHE A 40 11.26 3.67 6.08
C PHE A 40 9.79 3.54 6.54
N THR A 41 9.27 4.55 7.23
CA THR A 41 7.87 4.59 7.66
C THR A 41 6.94 4.62 6.46
N ASN A 42 7.27 5.39 5.42
CA ASN A 42 6.45 5.47 4.21
C ASN A 42 6.34 4.11 3.51
N ILE A 43 7.45 3.38 3.36
CA ILE A 43 7.42 2.05 2.76
C ILE A 43 6.55 1.09 3.59
N LEU A 44 6.73 1.06 4.91
CA LEU A 44 5.93 0.21 5.80
C LEU A 44 4.44 0.55 5.75
N VAL A 45 4.11 1.83 5.83
CA VAL A 45 2.73 2.33 5.77
C VAL A 45 2.12 2.04 4.41
N GLY A 46 2.85 2.20 3.31
CA GLY A 46 2.37 1.90 1.98
C GLY A 46 2.14 0.40 1.74
N ILE A 47 3.01 -0.46 2.30
CA ILE A 47 2.80 -1.91 2.31
C ILE A 47 1.53 -2.26 3.12
N ALA A 48 1.40 -1.74 4.34
CA ALA A 48 0.20 -1.94 5.16
C ALA A 48 -1.06 -1.40 4.45
N GLY A 49 -0.93 -0.27 3.78
CA GLY A 49 -1.97 0.37 2.97
C GLY A 49 -2.42 -0.49 1.80
N ALA A 50 -1.52 -1.24 1.16
CA ALA A 50 -1.89 -2.19 0.10
C ALA A 50 -2.84 -3.30 0.61
N PHE A 51 -2.60 -3.80 1.82
CA PHE A 51 -3.50 -4.78 2.44
C PHE A 51 -4.86 -4.17 2.79
N VAL A 52 -4.87 -3.00 3.44
CA VAL A 52 -6.12 -2.31 3.83
C VAL A 52 -6.93 -1.89 2.59
N GLY A 53 -6.28 -1.30 1.60
CA GLY A 53 -6.89 -0.88 0.34
C GLY A 53 -7.42 -2.05 -0.48
N GLY A 54 -6.68 -3.17 -0.53
CA GLY A 54 -7.15 -4.40 -1.16
C GLY A 54 -8.41 -4.95 -0.49
N LYS A 55 -8.44 -4.97 0.85
CA LYS A 55 -9.63 -5.40 1.61
C LYS A 55 -10.82 -4.47 1.43
N LEU A 56 -10.60 -3.15 1.39
CA LEU A 56 -11.65 -2.20 1.10
C LEU A 56 -12.22 -2.41 -0.32
N ALA A 57 -11.36 -2.61 -1.31
CA ALA A 57 -11.80 -2.87 -2.67
C ALA A 57 -12.59 -4.18 -2.80
N GLU A 58 -12.19 -5.23 -2.06
CA GLU A 58 -12.92 -6.50 -1.98
C GLU A 58 -14.35 -6.31 -1.44
N VAL A 59 -14.49 -5.56 -0.34
CA VAL A 59 -15.80 -5.23 0.25
C VAL A 59 -16.66 -4.41 -0.73
N LEU A 60 -16.04 -3.49 -1.46
CA LEU A 60 -16.72 -2.67 -2.47
C LEU A 60 -16.94 -3.39 -3.81
N GLN A 61 -16.55 -4.67 -3.94
CA GLN A 61 -16.62 -5.45 -5.17
C GLN A 61 -15.87 -4.79 -6.34
N ILE A 62 -14.81 -4.03 -6.06
CA ILE A 62 -13.96 -3.38 -7.05
C ILE A 62 -12.77 -4.28 -7.34
N ALA A 63 -12.62 -4.68 -8.61
CA ALA A 63 -11.48 -5.47 -9.04
C ALA A 63 -10.18 -4.66 -9.03
N VAL A 64 -9.26 -5.01 -8.13
CA VAL A 64 -7.90 -4.44 -8.06
C VAL A 64 -6.93 -5.39 -8.74
N PHE A 65 -6.43 -4.99 -9.91
CA PHE A 65 -5.49 -5.78 -10.68
C PHE A 65 -4.56 -4.90 -11.51
N GLY A 66 -3.33 -5.39 -11.71
CA GLY A 66 -2.26 -4.64 -12.37
C GLY A 66 -1.68 -3.54 -11.49
N PHE A 67 -0.59 -2.94 -11.97
CA PHE A 67 0.20 -1.98 -11.20
C PHE A 67 -0.60 -0.76 -10.75
N PHE A 68 -1.31 -0.08 -11.67
CA PHE A 68 -2.00 1.18 -11.38
C PHE A 68 -3.15 1.04 -10.37
N ARG A 69 -4.01 0.02 -10.51
CA ARG A 69 -5.10 -0.18 -9.56
C ARG A 69 -4.58 -0.58 -8.19
N THR A 70 -3.53 -1.39 -8.13
CA THR A 70 -2.88 -1.78 -6.87
C THR A 70 -2.26 -0.56 -6.19
N LEU A 71 -1.62 0.33 -6.96
CA LEU A 71 -1.07 1.59 -6.44
C LEU A 71 -2.16 2.49 -5.85
N ILE A 72 -3.28 2.67 -6.56
CA ILE A 72 -4.40 3.49 -6.07
C ILE A 72 -5.00 2.88 -4.80
N ALA A 73 -5.24 1.56 -4.78
CA ALA A 73 -5.74 0.89 -3.59
C ALA A 73 -4.78 1.06 -2.41
N ALA A 74 -3.48 0.86 -2.62
CA ALA A 74 -2.45 1.05 -1.60
C ALA A 74 -2.40 2.48 -1.08
N MET A 75 -2.51 3.48 -1.96
CA MET A 75 -2.58 4.90 -1.59
C MET A 75 -3.79 5.18 -0.70
N ILE A 76 -4.99 4.73 -1.08
CA ILE A 76 -6.22 4.93 -0.30
C ILE A 76 -6.07 4.29 1.08
N GLY A 77 -5.60 3.04 1.14
CA GLY A 77 -5.37 2.35 2.41
C GLY A 77 -4.33 3.05 3.29
N ALA A 78 -3.22 3.52 2.71
CA ALA A 78 -2.17 4.24 3.43
C ALA A 78 -2.67 5.58 4.00
N ILE A 79 -3.46 6.34 3.23
CA ILE A 79 -4.10 7.58 3.68
C ILE A 79 -5.00 7.30 4.89
N ILE A 80 -5.82 6.24 4.84
CA ILE A 80 -6.70 5.87 5.95
C ILE A 80 -5.89 5.52 7.20
N ILE A 81 -4.82 4.74 7.06
CA ILE A 81 -3.93 4.36 8.17
C ILE A 81 -3.34 5.61 8.83
N LEU A 82 -2.70 6.50 8.05
CA LEU A 82 -2.07 7.70 8.59
C LEU A 82 -3.08 8.68 9.18
N PHE A 83 -4.24 8.83 8.55
CA PHE A 83 -5.31 9.68 9.05
C PHE A 83 -5.79 9.22 10.44
N LEU A 84 -6.06 7.91 10.59
CA LEU A 84 -6.44 7.34 11.89
C LEU A 84 -5.33 7.49 12.91
N TRP A 85 -4.09 7.19 12.54
CA TRP A 85 -2.95 7.33 13.44
C TRP A 85 -2.75 8.77 13.92
N ARG A 86 -2.83 9.75 13.02
CA ARG A 86 -2.79 11.19 13.36
C ARG A 86 -3.93 11.55 14.32
N ARG A 87 -5.14 11.06 14.06
CA ARG A 87 -6.31 11.34 14.90
C ARG A 87 -6.15 10.82 16.33
N PHE A 88 -5.53 9.66 16.52
CA PHE A 88 -5.26 9.10 17.85
C PHE A 88 -4.07 9.76 18.56
N ARG A 89 -3.07 10.23 17.81
CA ARG A 89 -1.89 10.91 18.40
C ARG A 89 -2.18 12.35 18.86
N GLN A 90 -3.21 12.98 18.32
CA GLN A 90 -3.62 14.36 18.66
C GLN A 90 -4.67 14.44 19.78
N SER A 91 -4.97 13.34 20.48
CA SER A 91 -5.78 13.31 21.70
C SER A 91 -4.89 12.99 22.89
#